data_AF-A0A371GWX7-F1
#
_entry.id   AF-A0A371GWX7-F1
#
_cell.length_a   1.000
_cell.length_b   1.000
_cell.length_c   1.000
_cell.angle_alpha   90.00
_cell.angle_beta   90.00
_cell.angle_gamma   90.00
#
_symmetry.space_group_name_H-M   'P 1'
#
loop_
_entity.id
_entity.type
_entity.pdbx_description
1 polymer ?
#
loop_
_entity_poly.entity_id
_entity_poly.type
_entity_poly.pdbx_seq_one_letter_code
_entity_poly.pdbx_strand_id
1 'polypeptide(L)'
;MRSFFGRLLKQYLIILCINQMASSLFRLMAALGRDVIVANTVGGFALLVVLVLGGFVISRENVHKWFVWGYWSSPLMYGQNAIAVNEFLGHSWRKVTPNSNETLGVLILKTRGFFPEAYWYWIGVGALIGYVFLYNFLFTLALQYLSRKDLIRYHVASAAFRKDQAGLSQEKLLERNASTAEELIQLPNKKSSSAFGVMAITY
;
A
#
# COMPACT_ATOMS: atom_id res chain seq x y z
N MET A 1 40.24 -17.90 9.07
CA MET A 1 38.83 -18.30 9.24
C MET A 1 37.95 -17.30 10.01
N ARG A 2 38.36 -16.80 11.19
CA ARG A 2 37.55 -15.89 12.03
C ARG A 2 37.08 -14.59 11.36
N SER A 3 37.84 -14.01 10.44
CA SER A 3 37.48 -12.73 9.79
C SER A 3 36.47 -12.86 8.64
N PHE A 4 36.32 -14.05 8.05
CA PHE A 4 35.39 -14.27 6.93
C PHE A 4 33.95 -14.40 7.44
N PHE A 5 33.73 -15.20 8.49
CA PHE A 5 32.42 -15.37 9.12
C PHE A 5 31.81 -14.05 9.62
N GLY A 6 32.61 -13.18 10.25
CA GLY A 6 32.11 -11.88 10.72
C GLY A 6 31.66 -10.95 9.58
N ARG A 7 32.34 -10.99 8.42
CA ARG A 7 31.97 -10.19 7.23
C ARG A 7 30.74 -10.76 6.52
N LEU A 8 30.65 -12.09 6.42
CA LEU A 8 29.44 -12.75 5.91
C LEU A 8 28.21 -12.47 6.78
N LEU A 9 28.35 -12.50 8.11
CA LEU A 9 27.26 -12.17 9.01
C LEU A 9 26.82 -10.71 8.84
N LYS A 10 27.76 -9.78 8.70
CA LYS A 10 27.47 -8.38 8.40
C LYS A 10 26.76 -8.19 7.06
N GLN A 11 27.17 -8.95 6.04
CA GLN A 11 26.54 -8.95 4.72
C GLN A 11 25.13 -9.54 4.76
N TYR A 12 24.95 -10.64 5.50
CA TYR A 12 23.65 -11.25 5.69
C TYR A 12 22.70 -10.33 6.46
N LEU A 13 23.18 -9.68 7.52
CA LEU A 13 22.39 -8.74 8.33
C LEU A 13 21.90 -7.57 7.49
N ILE A 14 22.76 -6.93 6.68
CA ILE A 14 22.33 -5.79 5.86
C ILE A 14 21.32 -6.23 4.78
N ILE A 15 21.51 -7.40 4.15
CA ILE A 15 20.56 -7.96 3.17
C ILE A 15 19.22 -8.29 3.85
N LEU A 16 19.25 -8.81 5.08
CA LEU A 16 18.05 -9.10 5.86
C LEU A 16 17.29 -7.80 6.19
N CYS A 17 17.99 -6.75 6.62
CA CYS A 17 17.39 -5.43 6.87
C CYS A 17 16.75 -4.84 5.60
N ILE A 18 17.43 -4.92 4.45
CA ILE A 18 16.88 -4.46 3.16
C ILE A 18 15.61 -5.24 2.79
N ASN A 19 15.62 -6.57 2.96
CA ASN A 19 14.44 -7.40 2.69
C ASN A 19 13.25 -7.06 3.59
N GLN A 20 13.49 -6.82 4.88
CA GLN A 20 12.43 -6.42 5.81
C GLN A 20 11.87 -5.03 5.47
N MET A 21 12.75 -4.09 5.11
CA MET A 21 12.34 -2.76 4.66
C MET A 21 11.51 -2.85 3.37
N ALA A 22 11.95 -3.64 2.39
CA ALA A 22 11.23 -3.85 1.13
C ALA A 22 9.86 -4.49 1.37
N SER A 23 9.78 -5.51 2.23
CA SER A 23 8.52 -6.15 2.61
C SER A 23 7.54 -5.16 3.25
N SER A 24 8.05 -4.28 4.11
CA SER A 24 7.25 -3.24 4.77
C SER A 24 6.74 -2.20 3.78
N LEU A 25 7.57 -1.80 2.82
CA LEU A 25 7.19 -0.91 1.73
C LEU A 25 6.11 -1.54 0.86
N PHE A 26 6.26 -2.80 0.44
CA PHE A 26 5.25 -3.49 -0.37
C PHE A 26 3.91 -3.63 0.37
N ARG A 27 3.93 -3.90 1.67
CA ARG A 27 2.70 -3.92 2.50
C ARG A 27 2.04 -2.54 2.55
N LEU A 28 2.80 -1.47 2.72
CA LEU A 28 2.28 -0.10 2.66
C LEU A 28 1.65 0.20 1.29
N MET A 29 2.32 -0.16 0.21
CA MET A 29 1.79 0.01 -1.15
C MET A 29 0.49 -0.76 -1.37
N ALA A 30 0.42 -2.00 -0.88
CA ALA A 30 -0.80 -2.80 -0.94
C ALA A 30 -1.95 -2.16 -0.12
N ALA A 31 -1.67 -1.62 1.07
CA ALA A 31 -2.68 -0.94 1.89
C ALA A 31 -3.18 0.37 1.28
N LEU A 32 -2.33 1.11 0.55
CA LEU A 32 -2.74 2.33 -0.12
C LEU A 32 -3.59 2.06 -1.38
N GLY A 33 -3.48 0.86 -1.95
CA GLY A 33 -4.24 0.44 -3.11
C GLY A 33 -5.70 0.11 -2.79
N ARG A 34 -6.53 1.15 -2.59
CA ARG A 34 -8.00 1.01 -2.54
C ARG A 34 -8.62 0.62 -3.89
N ASP A 35 -7.94 0.93 -4.99
CA ASP A 35 -8.31 0.61 -6.38
C ASP A 35 -7.09 0.14 -7.13
N VAL A 36 -7.13 -1.08 -7.69
CA VAL A 36 -5.96 -1.75 -8.29
C VAL A 36 -5.33 -0.93 -9.42
N ILE A 37 -6.14 -0.14 -10.14
CA ILE A 37 -5.70 0.70 -11.27
C ILE A 37 -4.93 1.95 -10.81
N VAL A 38 -5.43 2.64 -9.79
CA VAL A 38 -4.78 3.83 -9.21
C VAL A 38 -3.57 3.43 -8.37
N ALA A 39 -3.65 2.28 -7.67
CA ALA A 39 -2.55 1.70 -6.92
C ALA A 39 -1.36 1.36 -7.81
N ASN A 40 -1.61 0.80 -9.00
CA ASN A 40 -0.55 0.39 -9.91
C ASN A 40 0.16 1.60 -10.55
N THR A 41 -0.56 2.67 -10.87
CA THR A 41 0.03 3.89 -11.44
C THR A 41 0.78 4.71 -10.39
N VAL A 42 0.16 4.97 -9.23
CA VAL A 42 0.82 5.69 -8.13
C VAL A 42 1.96 4.86 -7.55
N GLY A 43 1.78 3.54 -7.44
CA GLY A 43 2.82 2.64 -6.96
C GLY A 43 3.97 2.45 -7.92
N GLY A 44 3.71 2.41 -9.23
CA GLY A 44 4.75 2.46 -10.25
C GLY A 44 5.56 3.76 -10.18
N PHE A 45 4.89 4.91 -10.01
CA PHE A 45 5.56 6.20 -9.82
C PHE A 45 6.36 6.26 -8.51
N ALA A 46 5.81 5.77 -7.40
CA ALA A 46 6.52 5.72 -6.12
C ALA A 46 7.74 4.79 -6.18
N LEU A 47 7.63 3.62 -6.81
CA LEU A 47 8.75 2.71 -7.06
C LEU A 47 9.81 3.34 -7.96
N LEU A 48 9.40 4.03 -9.03
CA LEU A 48 10.31 4.78 -9.89
C LEU A 48 11.05 5.87 -9.12
N VAL A 49 10.36 6.62 -8.25
CA VAL A 49 10.97 7.65 -7.40
C VAL A 49 11.97 7.01 -6.42
N VAL A 50 11.62 5.90 -5.77
CA VAL A 50 12.54 5.17 -4.86
C VAL A 50 13.75 4.60 -5.61
N LEU A 51 13.58 4.10 -6.84
CA LEU A 51 14.66 3.58 -7.67
C LEU A 51 15.60 4.68 -8.19
N VAL A 52 15.04 5.80 -8.68
CA VAL A 52 15.80 6.96 -9.17
C VAL A 52 16.57 7.63 -8.02
N LEU A 53 15.95 7.74 -6.85
CA LEU A 53 16.59 8.27 -5.63
C LEU A 53 17.54 7.25 -4.97
N GLY A 54 17.51 5.98 -5.39
CA GLY A 54 18.36 4.89 -4.89
C GLY A 54 19.86 5.04 -5.16
N GLY A 55 20.28 6.05 -5.92
CA GLY A 55 21.70 6.35 -6.18
C GLY A 55 22.36 5.49 -7.24
N PHE A 56 21.64 4.52 -7.86
CA PHE A 56 22.14 3.70 -8.96
C PHE A 56 21.96 4.35 -10.34
N VAL A 57 20.90 5.15 -10.53
CA VAL A 57 20.54 5.75 -11.84
C VAL A 57 21.18 7.12 -12.08
N ILE A 58 21.42 7.91 -11.02
CA ILE A 58 21.99 9.25 -11.13
C ILE A 58 23.26 9.35 -10.27
N SER A 59 24.41 9.59 -10.91
CA SER A 59 25.67 9.85 -10.24
C SER A 59 25.58 11.13 -9.41
N ARG A 60 26.01 11.05 -8.15
CA ARG A 60 25.89 12.07 -7.09
C ARG A 60 26.48 13.44 -7.46
N GLU A 61 27.40 13.46 -8.42
CA GLU A 61 28.25 14.62 -8.72
C GLU A 61 27.61 15.63 -9.69
N ASN A 62 26.53 15.26 -10.39
CA ASN A 62 25.86 16.12 -11.39
C ASN A 62 24.45 16.58 -10.99
N VAL A 63 24.11 16.51 -9.70
CA VAL A 63 22.74 16.75 -9.22
C VAL A 63 22.62 18.12 -8.57
N HIS A 64 21.66 18.93 -9.04
CA HIS A 64 21.32 20.24 -8.47
C HIS A 64 21.14 20.14 -6.94
N LYS A 65 21.67 21.10 -6.17
CA LYS A 65 21.72 21.08 -4.68
C LYS A 65 20.38 20.74 -4.00
N TRP A 66 19.25 21.05 -4.62
CA TRP A 66 17.91 20.74 -4.12
C TRP A 66 17.53 19.25 -4.19
N PHE A 67 18.05 18.49 -5.16
CA PHE A 67 17.75 17.06 -5.31
C PHE A 67 18.65 16.17 -4.44
N VAL A 68 19.73 16.72 -3.89
CA VAL A 68 20.63 16.03 -2.95
C VAL A 68 19.85 15.52 -1.74
N TRP A 69 18.87 16.28 -1.24
CA TRP A 69 17.98 15.85 -0.16
C TRP A 69 17.24 14.54 -0.46
N GLY A 70 16.83 14.33 -1.72
CA GLY A 70 16.21 13.09 -2.16
C GLY A 70 17.16 11.89 -2.06
N TYR A 71 18.43 12.08 -2.42
CA TYR A 71 19.47 11.06 -2.25
C TYR A 71 19.67 10.72 -0.76
N TRP A 72 19.69 11.71 0.13
CA TRP A 72 19.72 11.49 1.59
C TRP A 72 18.43 10.88 2.15
N SER A 73 17.29 11.01 1.47
CA SER A 73 16.04 10.35 1.89
C SER A 73 15.91 8.90 1.44
N SER A 74 16.83 8.41 0.60
CA SER A 74 16.68 7.08 0.01
C SER A 74 17.24 5.98 0.91
N PRO A 75 16.43 5.03 1.41
CA PRO A 75 16.94 3.92 2.21
C PRO A 75 17.89 3.00 1.42
N LEU A 76 17.73 2.94 0.09
CA LEU A 76 18.59 2.12 -0.79
C LEU A 76 20.01 2.67 -0.86
N MET A 77 20.19 4.00 -0.81
CA MET A 77 21.51 4.63 -0.74
C MET A 77 22.29 4.12 0.46
N TYR A 78 21.63 4.06 1.63
CA TYR A 78 22.21 3.61 2.88
C TYR A 78 22.55 2.11 2.86
N GLY A 79 21.66 1.29 2.27
CA GLY A 79 21.91 -0.14 2.09
C GLY A 79 23.05 -0.45 1.11
N GLN A 80 23.07 0.21 -0.05
CA GLN A 80 24.12 0.04 -1.07
C GLN A 80 25.49 0.49 -0.55
N ASN A 81 25.54 1.64 0.14
CA ASN A 81 26.78 2.12 0.74
C ASN A 81 27.28 1.15 1.83
N ALA A 82 26.40 0.62 2.69
CA ALA A 82 26.79 -0.36 3.70
C ALA A 82 27.31 -1.68 3.11
N ILE A 83 26.70 -2.17 2.02
CA ILE A 83 27.19 -3.35 1.28
C ILE A 83 28.57 -3.08 0.67
N ALA A 84 28.72 -1.95 -0.02
CA ALA A 84 29.97 -1.60 -0.68
C ALA A 84 31.11 -1.44 0.34
N VAL A 85 30.87 -0.75 1.46
CA VAL A 85 31.83 -0.58 2.55
C VAL A 85 32.22 -1.93 3.17
N ASN A 86 31.27 -2.84 3.40
CA ASN A 86 31.57 -4.16 3.96
C ASN A 86 32.45 -5.02 3.05
N GLU A 87 32.26 -4.92 1.72
CA GLU A 87 32.99 -5.71 0.73
C GLU A 87 34.36 -5.11 0.39
N PHE A 88 34.41 -3.82 0.06
CA PHE A 88 35.64 -3.16 -0.41
C PHE A 88 36.62 -2.80 0.72
N LEU A 89 36.22 -2.82 1.99
CA LEU A 89 37.17 -2.75 3.12
C LEU A 89 37.76 -4.13 3.48
N GLY A 90 37.42 -5.19 2.74
CA GLY A 90 37.95 -6.54 2.94
C GLY A 90 39.46 -6.64 2.68
N HIS A 91 40.10 -7.65 3.28
CA HIS A 91 41.55 -7.88 3.09
C HIS A 91 41.95 -8.09 1.63
N SER A 92 41.07 -8.67 0.80
CA SER A 92 41.30 -8.89 -0.63
C SER A 92 41.49 -7.59 -1.43
N TRP A 93 40.92 -6.48 -0.92
CA TRP A 93 40.95 -5.15 -1.54
C TRP A 93 42.00 -4.23 -0.91
N ARG A 94 42.74 -4.70 0.10
CA ARG A 94 43.84 -4.00 0.75
C ARG A 94 45.13 -4.14 -0.08
N LYS A 95 45.05 -3.81 -1.36
CA LYS A 95 46.20 -3.66 -2.25
C LYS A 95 46.52 -2.18 -2.37
N VAL A 96 47.76 -1.80 -2.11
CA VAL A 96 48.20 -0.41 -2.25
C VAL A 96 48.52 -0.18 -3.72
N THR A 97 47.94 0.85 -4.32
CA THR A 97 48.21 1.20 -5.72
C THR A 97 49.55 1.93 -5.81
N PRO A 98 50.40 1.68 -6.83
CA PRO A 98 51.72 2.32 -6.94
C PRO A 98 51.71 3.86 -6.93
N ASN A 99 50.56 4.47 -7.28
CA ASN A 99 50.40 5.92 -7.44
C ASN A 99 49.67 6.59 -6.26
N SER A 100 49.27 5.86 -5.21
CA SER A 100 48.52 6.43 -4.08
C SER A 100 48.70 5.63 -2.79
N ASN A 101 48.81 6.31 -1.65
CA ASN A 101 48.87 5.66 -0.32
C ASN A 101 47.51 5.07 0.15
N GLU A 102 46.49 5.06 -0.70
CA GLU A 102 45.17 4.49 -0.39
C GLU A 102 45.02 3.06 -0.91
N THR A 103 44.16 2.28 -0.24
CA THR A 103 43.85 0.91 -0.69
C THR A 103 42.96 0.95 -1.91
N LEU A 104 43.11 -0.04 -2.80
CA LEU A 104 42.32 -0.17 -4.02
C LEU A 104 40.81 -0.13 -3.74
N GLY A 105 40.36 -0.76 -2.64
CA GLY A 105 38.95 -0.72 -2.24
C GLY A 105 38.42 0.68 -1.90
N VAL A 106 39.23 1.53 -1.25
CA VAL A 106 38.85 2.91 -0.92
C VAL A 106 38.79 3.77 -2.19
N LEU A 107 39.72 3.56 -3.12
CA LEU A 107 39.72 4.25 -4.40
C LEU A 107 38.47 3.91 -5.24
N ILE A 108 38.05 2.64 -5.26
CA ILE A 108 36.83 2.21 -5.95
C ILE A 108 35.58 2.82 -5.29
N LEU A 109 35.54 2.87 -3.95
CA LEU A 109 34.43 3.51 -3.22
C LEU A 109 34.33 5.00 -3.56
N LYS A 110 35.44 5.75 -3.49
CA LYS A 110 35.48 7.18 -3.80
C LYS A 110 35.09 7.47 -5.25
N THR A 111 35.64 6.73 -6.22
CA THR A 111 35.33 6.92 -7.65
C THR A 111 33.89 6.59 -8.01
N ARG A 112 33.21 5.76 -7.22
CA ARG A 112 31.79 5.43 -7.37
C ARG A 112 30.86 6.35 -6.56
N GLY A 113 31.41 7.36 -5.87
CA GLY A 113 30.64 8.29 -5.04
C GLY A 113 30.13 7.70 -3.71
N PHE A 114 30.67 6.56 -3.28
CA PHE A 114 30.38 5.94 -1.98
C PHE A 114 31.29 6.50 -0.88
N PHE A 115 30.79 6.47 0.35
CA PHE A 115 31.53 6.93 1.51
C PHE A 115 32.40 5.79 2.07
N PRO A 116 33.74 5.92 2.06
CA PRO A 116 34.62 4.80 2.38
C PRO A 116 34.76 4.50 3.88
N GLU A 117 34.18 5.30 4.76
CA GLU A 117 34.39 5.18 6.20
C GLU A 117 33.56 4.04 6.82
N ALA A 118 34.20 3.22 7.66
CA ALA A 118 33.60 2.01 8.23
C ALA A 118 32.35 2.26 9.11
N TYR A 119 32.20 3.47 9.66
CA TYR A 119 31.03 3.82 10.48
C TYR A 119 29.74 3.91 9.64
N TRP A 120 29.85 4.15 8.33
CA TRP A 120 28.70 4.21 7.42
C TRP A 120 27.94 2.89 7.33
N TYR A 121 28.60 1.76 7.63
CA TYR A 121 27.93 0.48 7.75
C TYR A 121 26.82 0.51 8.82
N TRP A 122 27.14 1.00 10.02
CA TRP A 122 26.19 1.05 11.14
C TRP A 122 25.13 2.13 10.95
N ILE A 123 25.49 3.26 10.35
CA ILE A 123 24.51 4.26 9.93
C ILE A 123 23.53 3.64 8.94
N GLY A 124 24.02 2.84 7.99
CA GLY A 124 23.17 2.16 7.01
C GLY A 124 22.20 1.17 7.65
N VAL A 125 22.68 0.34 8.58
CA VAL A 125 21.85 -0.59 9.35
C VAL A 125 20.79 0.16 10.18
N GLY A 126 21.21 1.20 10.91
CA GLY A 126 20.30 2.00 11.73
C GLY A 126 19.23 2.71 10.91
N ALA A 127 19.61 3.30 9.77
CA ALA A 127 18.68 3.93 8.84
C ALA A 127 17.65 2.92 8.31
N LEU A 128 18.09 1.75 7.84
CA LEU A 128 17.19 0.71 7.31
C LEU A 128 16.18 0.24 8.36
N ILE A 129 16.61 0.02 9.61
CA ILE A 129 15.71 -0.33 10.71
C ILE A 129 14.71 0.81 10.97
N GLY A 130 15.18 2.06 10.98
CA GLY A 130 14.30 3.23 11.10
C GLY A 130 13.23 3.27 10.00
N TYR A 131 13.61 3.00 8.76
CA TYR A 131 12.66 2.92 7.63
C TYR A 131 11.68 1.75 7.76
N VAL A 132 12.10 0.60 8.29
CA VAL A 132 11.17 -0.51 8.60
C VAL A 132 10.08 -0.04 9.55
N PHE A 133 10.45 0.61 10.66
CA PHE A 133 9.47 1.12 11.62
C PHE A 133 8.58 2.21 11.02
N LEU A 134 9.18 3.13 10.25
CA LEU A 134 8.44 4.19 9.56
C LEU A 134 7.39 3.63 8.60
N TYR A 135 7.76 2.67 7.74
CA TYR A 135 6.83 2.07 6.79
C TYR A 135 5.75 1.22 7.46
N ASN A 136 6.09 0.49 8.53
CA ASN A 136 5.08 -0.25 9.30
C ASN A 136 4.11 0.69 10.02
N PHE A 137 4.60 1.79 10.59
CA PHE A 137 3.74 2.80 11.21
C PHE A 137 2.80 3.46 10.19
N LEU A 138 3.34 3.89 9.04
CA LEU A 138 2.54 4.42 7.94
C LEU A 138 1.53 3.39 7.42
N PHE A 139 1.88 2.11 7.39
CA PHE A 139 0.98 1.03 6.98
C PHE A 139 -0.18 0.88 7.98
N THR A 140 0.09 0.90 9.28
CA THR A 140 -0.96 0.87 10.32
C THR A 140 -1.89 2.09 10.19
N LEU A 141 -1.33 3.28 10.00
CA LEU A 141 -2.14 4.48 9.76
C LEU A 141 -2.98 4.35 8.48
N ALA A 142 -2.38 3.90 7.38
CA ALA A 142 -3.07 3.69 6.12
C ALA A 142 -4.27 2.75 6.30
N LEU A 143 -4.09 1.63 7.00
CA LEU A 143 -5.17 0.71 7.33
C LEU A 143 -6.24 1.33 8.24
N GLN A 144 -5.86 2.12 9.23
CA GLN A 144 -6.81 2.76 10.15
C GLN A 144 -7.69 3.79 9.42
N TYR A 145 -7.10 4.58 8.53
CA TYR A 145 -7.86 5.50 7.66
C TYR A 145 -8.65 4.75 6.57
N LEU A 146 -8.15 3.63 6.04
CA LEU A 146 -8.87 2.73 5.12
C LEU A 146 -10.10 2.14 5.75
N SER A 147 -9.89 1.35 6.80
CA SER A 147 -10.90 0.61 7.53
C SER A 147 -12.04 1.51 7.99
N ARG A 148 -11.74 2.72 8.50
CA ARG A 148 -12.78 3.68 8.88
C ARG A 148 -13.65 4.10 7.69
N LYS A 149 -13.05 4.39 6.53
CA LYS A 149 -13.78 4.80 5.34
C LYS A 149 -14.63 3.65 4.78
N ASP A 150 -14.08 2.44 4.76
CA ASP A 150 -14.77 1.26 4.25
C ASP A 150 -15.92 0.83 5.19
N LEU A 151 -15.73 0.97 6.50
CA LEU A 151 -16.79 0.76 7.49
C LEU A 151 -17.95 1.75 7.31
N ILE A 152 -17.66 3.04 7.09
CA ILE A 152 -18.69 4.05 6.81
C ILE A 152 -19.44 3.71 5.52
N ARG A 153 -18.72 3.32 4.45
CA ARG A 153 -19.33 2.89 3.18
C ARG A 153 -20.26 1.70 3.37
N TYR A 154 -19.84 0.69 4.13
CA TYR A 154 -20.67 -0.47 4.45
C TYR A 154 -21.93 -0.09 5.23
N HIS A 155 -21.82 0.79 6.24
CA HIS A 155 -22.98 1.27 6.99
C HIS A 155 -23.95 2.08 6.13
N VAL A 156 -23.47 2.94 5.24
CA VAL A 156 -24.31 3.71 4.32
C VAL A 156 -25.00 2.78 3.30
N ALA A 157 -24.27 1.84 2.72
CA ALA A 157 -24.82 0.87 1.77
C ALA A 157 -25.88 -0.03 2.44
N SER A 158 -25.62 -0.53 3.64
CA SER A 158 -26.58 -1.35 4.41
C SER A 158 -27.79 -0.56 4.91
N ALA A 159 -27.65 0.74 5.18
CA ALA A 159 -28.78 1.62 5.49
C ALA A 159 -29.65 1.88 4.26
N ALA A 160 -29.05 2.12 3.09
CA ALA A 160 -29.77 2.26 1.82
C ALA A 160 -30.56 0.99 1.47
N PHE A 161 -29.93 -0.19 1.61
CA PHE A 161 -30.57 -1.48 1.39
C PHE A 161 -31.76 -1.72 2.33
N ARG A 162 -31.61 -1.38 3.63
CA ARG A 162 -32.73 -1.48 4.60
C ARG A 162 -33.90 -0.57 4.22
N LYS A 163 -33.61 0.64 3.74
CA LYS A 163 -34.65 1.60 3.34
C LYS A 163 -35.44 1.09 2.14
N ASP A 164 -34.76 0.48 1.17
CA ASP A 164 -35.38 -0.13 -0.01
C ASP A 164 -36.31 -1.28 0.37
N GLN A 165 -35.86 -2.20 1.25
CA GLN A 165 -36.72 -3.28 1.75
C GLN A 165 -37.94 -2.77 2.53
N ALA A 166 -37.79 -1.72 3.33
CA ALA A 166 -38.90 -1.11 4.04
C ALA A 166 -39.92 -0.47 3.07
N GLY A 167 -39.45 0.18 2.00
CA GLY A 167 -40.29 0.74 0.95
C GLY A 167 -41.11 -0.34 0.23
N LEU A 168 -40.44 -1.41 -0.20
CA LEU A 168 -41.08 -2.57 -0.85
C LEU A 168 -42.14 -3.20 0.07
N SER A 169 -41.86 -3.32 1.37
CA SER A 169 -42.83 -3.83 2.34
C SER A 169 -44.07 -2.93 2.46
N GLN A 170 -43.91 -1.61 2.42
CA GLN A 170 -45.04 -0.68 2.48
C GLN A 170 -45.87 -0.71 1.20
N GLU A 171 -45.22 -0.80 0.05
CA GLU A 171 -45.87 -0.89 -1.26
C GLU A 171 -46.74 -2.16 -1.36
N LYS A 172 -46.22 -3.31 -0.94
CA LYS A 172 -47.00 -4.56 -0.84
C LYS A 172 -48.22 -4.45 0.08
N LEU A 173 -48.12 -3.70 1.18
CA LEU A 173 -49.24 -3.49 2.09
C LEU A 173 -50.31 -2.60 1.46
N LEU A 174 -49.91 -1.56 0.73
CA LEU A 174 -50.82 -0.67 0.02
C LEU A 174 -51.56 -1.40 -1.12
N GLU A 175 -50.86 -2.22 -1.90
CA GLU A 175 -51.48 -3.06 -2.94
C GLU A 175 -52.49 -4.06 -2.36
N ARG A 176 -52.16 -4.69 -1.23
CA ARG A 176 -53.09 -5.58 -0.51
C ARG A 176 -54.34 -4.84 -0.03
N ASN A 177 -54.17 -3.64 0.52
CA ASN A 177 -55.31 -2.84 0.99
C ASN A 177 -56.17 -2.33 -0.18
N ALA A 178 -55.54 -1.93 -1.29
CA ALA A 178 -56.23 -1.49 -2.50
C ALA A 178 -57.04 -2.63 -3.14
N SER A 179 -56.45 -3.82 -3.30
CA SER A 179 -57.16 -5.01 -3.79
C SER A 179 -58.33 -5.41 -2.89
N THR A 180 -58.14 -5.36 -1.55
CA THR A 180 -59.23 -5.62 -0.60
C THR A 180 -60.35 -4.58 -0.73
N ALA A 181 -60.03 -3.29 -0.94
CA ALA A 181 -61.01 -2.24 -1.13
C ALA A 181 -61.79 -2.39 -2.46
N GLU A 182 -61.10 -2.75 -3.55
CA GLU A 182 -61.74 -3.05 -4.84
C GLU A 182 -62.71 -4.24 -4.71
N GLU A 183 -62.32 -5.29 -3.98
CA GLU A 183 -63.20 -6.43 -3.71
C GLU A 183 -64.46 -6.01 -2.93
N LEU A 184 -64.30 -5.17 -1.89
CA LEU A 184 -65.42 -4.64 -1.11
C LEU A 184 -66.37 -3.75 -1.92
N ILE A 185 -65.86 -2.97 -2.88
CA ILE A 185 -66.67 -2.11 -3.77
C ILE A 185 -67.43 -2.95 -4.81
N GLN A 186 -66.88 -4.10 -5.23
CA GLN A 186 -67.57 -5.01 -6.16
C GLN A 186 -68.69 -5.84 -5.50
N LEU A 187 -68.65 -6.06 -4.18
CA LEU A 187 -69.69 -6.82 -3.43
C LEU A 187 -71.12 -6.26 -3.55
N PRO A 188 -71.40 -4.94 -3.42
CA PRO A 188 -72.74 -4.40 -3.60
C PRO A 188 -73.28 -4.53 -5.03
N ASN A 189 -72.44 -4.33 -6.05
CA ASN A 189 -72.85 -4.43 -7.46
C ASN A 189 -73.16 -5.89 -7.86
N LYS A 190 -72.39 -6.84 -7.34
CA LYS A 190 -72.62 -8.28 -7.56
C LYS A 190 -73.91 -8.78 -6.92
N LYS A 191 -74.27 -8.28 -5.72
CA LYS A 191 -75.53 -8.62 -5.04
C LYS A 191 -76.76 -8.01 -5.74
N SER A 192 -76.67 -6.78 -6.26
CA SER A 192 -77.76 -6.15 -7.01
C SER A 192 -78.03 -6.85 -8.35
N SER A 193 -76.98 -7.28 -9.07
CA SER A 193 -77.12 -8.02 -10.33
C SER A 193 -77.70 -9.43 -10.12
N SER A 194 -77.35 -10.11 -9.01
CA SER A 194 -77.96 -11.41 -8.66
C SER A 194 -79.41 -11.31 -8.17
N ALA A 195 -79.85 -10.16 -7.64
CA ALA A 195 -81.24 -9.97 -7.22
C ALA A 195 -82.18 -9.66 -8.39
N PHE A 196 -81.71 -8.94 -9.42
CA PHE A 196 -82.51 -8.66 -10.63
C PHE A 196 -82.68 -9.88 -11.55
N GLY A 197 -81.75 -10.84 -11.55
CA GLY A 197 -81.88 -12.07 -12.36
C GLY A 197 -82.91 -13.08 -11.84
N VAL A 198 -83.26 -13.03 -10.55
CA VAL A 198 -84.20 -13.97 -9.93
C VAL A 198 -85.65 -13.48 -10.04
N MET A 199 -85.88 -12.18 -10.22
CA MET A 199 -87.24 -11.60 -10.25
C MET A 199 -87.90 -11.60 -11.64
N ALA A 200 -87.20 -12.02 -12.71
CA ALA A 200 -87.71 -12.01 -14.08
C ALA A 200 -88.28 -13.36 -14.58
N ILE A 201 -88.42 -14.38 -13.72
CA ILE A 201 -88.87 -15.73 -14.12
C ILE A 201 -90.10 -16.17 -13.33
N THR A 202 -91.06 -15.28 -13.12
CA THR A 202 -92.37 -15.69 -12.60
C THR A 202 -93.46 -14.80 -13.19
N TYR A 203 -93.98 -15.18 -14.35
CA TYR A 203 -95.40 -15.15 -14.76
C TYR A 203 -95.52 -15.89 -16.10
#